data_AF-T0M8T9-F1
#
_entry.id   AF-T0M8T9-F1
#
_cell.length_a   1.000
_cell.length_b   1.000
_cell.length_c   1.000
_cell.angle_alpha   90.00
_cell.angle_beta   90.00
_cell.angle_gamma   90.00
#
_symmetry.space_group_name_H-M   'P 1'
#
loop_
_entity.id
_entity.type
_entity.pdbx_description
1 polymer ?
#
loop_
_entity_poly.entity_id
_entity_poly.type
_entity_poly.pdbx_seq_one_letter_code
_entity_poly.pdbx_strand_id
1 'polypeptide(L)'
;MQDDRSPSVSGAFYPSDPEQLRDSINSMISLVQVQNSVDPEKLIGVIVPHAGYVYSGQTAAYAYSLLKNSSAGDFVIIGPNHSSYPPETSIYPGGAWITPLGRCPVNANEAEEIRNLVRGSKLDEKAHRKEHSVEVQLLFLHTCLMEILPSCQS
;
A
#
# COMPACT_ATOMS: atom_id res chain seq x y z
N MET A 1 -16.42 14.34 -9.56
CA MET A 1 -14.98 14.18 -9.29
C MET A 1 -14.87 13.13 -8.20
N GLN A 2 -14.02 12.13 -8.39
CA GLN A 2 -13.66 11.21 -7.31
C GLN A 2 -12.61 11.93 -6.47
N ASP A 3 -12.81 11.99 -5.15
CA ASP A 3 -11.95 12.76 -4.26
C ASP A 3 -10.66 11.99 -3.94
N ASP A 4 -9.53 12.69 -3.96
CA ASP A 4 -8.24 12.15 -3.52
C ASP A 4 -8.26 11.95 -2.00
N ARG A 5 -7.85 10.78 -1.51
CA ARG A 5 -7.84 10.44 -0.09
C ARG A 5 -6.60 11.02 0.58
N SER A 6 -6.78 11.97 1.49
CA SER A 6 -5.71 12.46 2.36
C SER A 6 -5.24 11.38 3.36
N PRO A 7 -3.97 11.41 3.80
CA PRO A 7 -3.48 10.48 4.80
C PRO A 7 -4.19 10.72 6.15
N SER A 8 -4.52 9.63 6.83
CA SER A 8 -5.28 9.63 8.09
C SER A 8 -4.40 9.42 9.32
N VAL A 9 -3.22 8.79 9.15
CA VAL A 9 -2.32 8.41 10.25
C VAL A 9 -0.88 8.90 10.07
N SER A 10 -0.65 9.82 9.12
CA SER A 10 0.63 10.50 8.95
C SER A 10 1.05 11.26 10.21
N GLY A 11 2.29 11.08 10.65
CA GLY A 11 2.82 11.59 11.92
C GLY A 11 2.47 10.75 13.15
N ALA A 12 1.51 9.82 13.05
CA ALA A 12 1.12 8.94 14.15
C ALA A 12 1.65 7.51 13.98
N PHE A 13 1.46 6.92 12.79
CA PHE A 13 1.88 5.55 12.49
C PHE A 13 3.24 5.50 11.79
N TYR A 14 3.60 6.58 11.12
CA TYR A 14 4.83 6.74 10.36
C TYR A 14 5.20 8.24 10.32
N PRO A 15 6.47 8.61 10.08
CA PRO A 15 6.88 10.01 9.99
C PRO A 15 6.10 10.79 8.92
N SER A 16 5.63 11.99 9.23
CA SER A 16 4.93 12.85 8.27
C SER A 16 5.87 13.57 7.31
N ASP A 17 7.13 13.74 7.70
CA ASP A 17 8.18 14.32 6.87
C ASP A 17 8.65 13.29 5.82
N PRO A 18 8.66 13.64 4.52
CA PRO A 18 8.94 12.69 3.46
C PRO A 18 10.37 12.15 3.48
N GLU A 19 11.36 12.95 3.87
CA GLU A 19 12.76 12.50 3.94
C GLU A 19 12.93 11.50 5.09
N GLN A 20 12.47 11.85 6.29
CA GLN A 20 12.49 10.93 7.44
C GLN A 20 11.70 9.64 7.18
N LEU A 21 10.58 9.73 6.45
CA LEU A 21 9.78 8.56 6.09
C LEU A 21 10.53 7.62 5.15
N ARG A 22 11.17 8.15 4.10
CA ARG A 22 12.02 7.36 3.19
C ARG A 22 13.17 6.73 3.96
N ASP A 23 13.88 7.50 4.77
CA ASP A 23 15.03 7.01 5.53
C ASP A 23 14.61 5.90 6.50
N SER A 24 13.46 6.03 7.14
CA SER A 24 12.89 4.99 8.00
C SER A 24 12.65 3.69 7.23
N ILE A 25 11.98 3.77 6.08
CA ILE A 25 11.67 2.60 5.24
C ILE A 25 12.94 1.96 4.69
N ASN A 26 13.84 2.76 4.13
CA ASN A 26 15.13 2.31 3.58
C ASN A 26 16.00 1.66 4.64
N SER A 27 16.05 2.23 5.85
CA SER A 27 16.77 1.63 6.97
C SER A 27 16.22 0.25 7.31
N MET A 28 14.90 0.10 7.42
CA MET A 28 14.27 -1.20 7.70
C MET A 28 14.55 -2.23 6.59
N ILE A 29 14.49 -1.82 5.32
CA ILE A 29 14.82 -2.68 4.17
C ILE A 29 16.29 -3.08 4.17
N SER A 30 17.21 -2.16 4.51
CA SER A 30 18.65 -2.42 4.49
C SER A 30 19.09 -3.51 5.50
N LEU A 31 18.30 -3.70 6.56
CA LEU A 31 18.51 -4.74 7.56
C LEU A 31 18.03 -6.13 7.11
N VAL A 32 17.27 -6.21 6.01
CA VAL A 32 16.73 -7.47 5.52
C VAL A 32 17.79 -8.24 4.74
N GLN A 33 18.09 -9.44 5.23
CA GLN A 33 18.86 -10.44 4.47
C GLN A 33 17.87 -11.39 3.78
N VAL A 34 17.55 -11.09 2.52
CA VAL A 34 16.69 -11.96 1.72
C VAL A 34 17.46 -13.23 1.37
N GLN A 35 16.97 -14.38 1.84
CA GLN A 35 17.39 -15.66 1.29
C GLN A 35 16.72 -15.82 -0.08
N ASN A 36 17.48 -16.19 -1.12
CA ASN A 36 16.98 -16.45 -2.49
C ASN A 36 16.10 -17.71 -2.58
N SER A 37 15.32 -18.00 -1.54
CA SER A 37 14.44 -19.18 -1.46
C SER A 37 13.12 -18.99 -2.19
N VAL A 38 12.80 -17.77 -2.61
CA VAL A 38 11.57 -17.45 -3.33
C VAL A 38 11.92 -17.00 -4.75
N ASP A 39 11.34 -17.68 -5.72
CA ASP A 39 11.39 -17.32 -7.13
C ASP A 39 10.51 -16.08 -7.38
N PRO A 40 11.09 -14.92 -7.74
CA PRO A 40 10.32 -13.69 -7.93
C PRO A 40 9.23 -13.81 -9.00
N GLU A 41 9.41 -14.65 -10.02
CA GLU A 41 8.42 -14.86 -11.08
C GLU A 41 7.18 -15.63 -10.59
N LYS A 42 7.30 -16.36 -9.47
CA LYS A 42 6.21 -17.11 -8.85
C LYS A 42 5.57 -16.37 -7.67
N LEU A 43 6.11 -15.23 -7.27
CA LEU A 43 5.59 -14.46 -6.14
C LEU A 43 4.39 -13.63 -6.57
N ILE A 44 3.19 -14.10 -6.23
CA ILE A 44 1.92 -13.45 -6.58
C ILE A 44 1.42 -12.46 -5.51
N GLY A 45 2.06 -12.38 -4.34
CA GLY A 45 1.65 -11.49 -3.26
C GLY A 45 2.34 -11.80 -1.92
N VAL A 46 2.12 -10.92 -0.95
CA VAL A 46 2.66 -11.02 0.42
C VAL A 46 1.59 -10.70 1.45
N ILE A 47 1.78 -11.18 2.68
CA ILE A 47 0.96 -10.82 3.84
C ILE A 47 1.83 -10.00 4.79
N VAL A 48 1.33 -8.83 5.20
CA VAL A 48 2.07 -7.87 6.01
C VAL A 48 1.21 -7.32 7.15
N PRO A 49 1.82 -7.00 8.30
CA PRO A 49 1.14 -6.29 9.38
C PRO A 49 0.95 -4.80 9.05
N HIS A 50 -0.08 -4.17 9.63
CA HIS A 50 -0.45 -2.77 9.37
C HIS A 50 -0.44 -1.86 10.61
N ALA A 51 0.26 -2.24 11.67
CA ALA A 51 0.48 -1.35 12.82
C ALA A 51 1.45 -0.20 12.47
N GLY A 52 1.64 0.72 13.41
CA GLY A 52 2.65 1.78 13.26
C GLY A 52 4.05 1.20 13.05
N TYR A 53 4.90 1.90 12.30
CA TYR A 53 6.21 1.43 11.83
C TYR A 53 7.15 1.03 12.96
N VAL A 54 7.08 1.70 14.10
CA VAL A 54 7.84 1.34 15.31
C VAL A 54 7.58 -0.11 15.76
N TYR A 55 6.37 -0.64 15.51
CA TYR A 55 5.98 -1.98 15.94
C TYR A 55 6.09 -3.01 14.82
N SER A 56 5.69 -2.66 13.60
CA SER A 56 5.52 -3.65 12.53
C SER A 56 6.27 -3.36 11.25
N GLY A 57 6.97 -2.22 11.17
CA GLY A 57 7.66 -1.78 9.97
C GLY A 57 8.76 -2.75 9.54
N GLN A 58 9.58 -3.24 10.49
CA GLN A 58 10.65 -4.19 10.17
C GLN A 58 10.10 -5.50 9.60
N THR A 59 8.97 -6.00 10.13
CA THR A 59 8.31 -7.21 9.62
C THR A 59 7.76 -6.97 8.22
N ALA A 60 7.14 -5.82 7.95
CA ALA A 60 6.68 -5.47 6.61
C ALA A 60 7.86 -5.38 5.63
N ALA A 61 9.01 -4.83 6.05
CA ALA A 61 10.21 -4.72 5.22
C ALA A 61 10.72 -6.08 4.70
N TYR A 62 10.68 -7.14 5.51
CA TYR A 62 11.01 -8.50 5.05
C TYR A 62 10.15 -8.93 3.86
N ALA A 63 8.84 -8.73 3.94
CA ALA A 63 7.91 -9.13 2.89
C ALA A 63 8.08 -8.28 1.63
N TYR A 64 8.16 -6.96 1.77
CA TYR A 64 8.35 -6.07 0.61
C TYR A 64 9.70 -6.22 -0.07
N SER A 65 10.74 -6.67 0.65
CA SER A 65 12.04 -6.96 0.04
C SER A 65 11.97 -8.13 -0.95
N LEU A 66 11.02 -9.06 -0.78
CA LEU A 66 10.77 -10.13 -1.75
C LEU A 66 10.12 -9.59 -3.04
N LEU A 67 9.38 -8.49 -2.94
CA LEU A 67 8.70 -7.85 -4.07
C LEU A 67 9.60 -6.89 -4.86
N LYS A 68 10.78 -6.52 -4.35
CA LYS A 68 11.67 -5.49 -4.95
C LYS A 68 11.99 -5.73 -6.44
N ASN A 69 12.06 -7.00 -6.86
CA ASN A 69 12.33 -7.37 -8.25
C ASN A 69 11.06 -7.74 -9.04
N SER A 70 9.88 -7.45 -8.49
CA SER A 70 8.61 -7.68 -9.19
C SER A 70 8.50 -6.73 -10.37
N SER A 71 8.01 -7.24 -11.50
CA SER A 71 7.66 -6.46 -12.69
C SER A 71 6.17 -6.08 -12.73
N ALA A 72 5.45 -6.22 -11.61
CA ALA A 72 4.02 -5.91 -11.56
C ALA A 72 3.78 -4.39 -11.73
N GLY A 73 2.83 -4.04 -12.60
CA GLY A 73 2.42 -2.65 -12.85
C GLY A 73 1.34 -2.15 -11.90
N ASP A 74 0.47 -3.06 -11.43
CA ASP A 74 -0.66 -2.76 -10.54
C ASP A 74 -0.63 -3.68 -9.31
N PHE A 75 -1.08 -3.15 -8.17
CA PHE A 75 -1.14 -3.88 -6.90
C PHE A 75 -2.53 -3.79 -6.29
N VAL A 76 -3.10 -4.95 -5.97
CA VAL A 76 -4.33 -5.03 -5.18
C VAL A 76 -3.96 -5.18 -3.70
N ILE A 77 -4.36 -4.21 -2.88
CA ILE A 77 -4.13 -4.24 -1.42
C ILE A 77 -5.44 -4.55 -0.73
N ILE A 78 -5.47 -5.65 0.03
CA ILE A 78 -6.64 -6.10 0.79
C ILE A 78 -6.34 -5.89 2.27
N GLY A 79 -7.11 -5.03 2.93
CA GLY A 79 -6.98 -4.72 4.34
C GLY A 79 -8.28 -4.96 5.11
N PRO A 80 -8.20 -5.25 6.42
CA PRO A 80 -9.39 -5.26 7.27
C PRO A 80 -9.99 -3.84 7.39
N ASN A 81 -11.28 -3.82 7.73
CA ASN A 81 -12.00 -2.60 8.08
C ASN A 81 -12.12 -2.50 9.60
N HIS A 82 -11.48 -1.50 10.20
CA HIS A 82 -11.54 -1.16 11.62
C HIS A 82 -12.60 -0.08 11.91
N SER A 83 -13.24 0.48 10.89
CA SER A 83 -14.33 1.41 11.06
C SER A 83 -15.60 0.68 11.50
N SER A 84 -16.44 1.34 12.28
CA SER A 84 -17.77 0.83 12.71
C SER A 84 -18.80 0.78 11.56
N TYR A 85 -18.34 0.72 10.31
CA TYR A 85 -19.18 0.68 9.11
C TYR A 85 -19.67 -0.75 8.88
N PRO A 86 -20.93 -0.96 8.43
CA PRO A 86 -21.50 -2.29 8.26
C PRO A 86 -20.66 -3.22 7.37
N PRO A 87 -20.84 -4.56 7.50
CA PRO A 87 -19.85 -5.60 7.16
C PRO A 87 -19.72 -5.91 5.66
N GLU A 88 -19.77 -4.91 4.80
CA GLU A 88 -19.63 -5.09 3.35
C GLU A 88 -18.19 -4.85 2.90
N THR A 89 -17.73 -5.64 1.94
CA THR A 89 -16.44 -5.40 1.27
C THR A 89 -16.50 -4.09 0.51
N SER A 90 -15.74 -3.09 0.95
CA SER A 90 -15.62 -1.81 0.26
C SER A 90 -14.39 -1.79 -0.65
N ILE A 91 -14.57 -1.22 -1.84
CA ILE A 91 -13.53 -1.00 -2.84
C ILE A 91 -13.38 0.51 -3.01
N TYR A 92 -12.16 1.02 -3.07
CA TYR A 92 -11.94 2.43 -3.33
C TYR A 92 -12.27 2.75 -4.80
N PRO A 93 -13.18 3.69 -5.10
CA PRO A 93 -13.74 3.88 -6.44
C PRO A 93 -12.76 4.35 -7.53
N GLY A 94 -11.68 5.04 -7.16
CA GLY A 94 -10.79 5.72 -8.09
C GLY A 94 -10.24 7.02 -7.48
N GLY A 95 -9.57 7.87 -8.26
CA GLY A 95 -8.81 9.01 -7.74
C GLY A 95 -7.40 8.58 -7.30
N ALA A 96 -6.87 9.17 -6.24
CA ALA A 96 -5.59 8.77 -5.67
C ALA A 96 -5.59 8.75 -4.14
N TRP A 97 -4.72 7.92 -3.57
CA TRP A 97 -4.32 8.02 -2.17
C TRP A 97 -3.13 8.97 -2.08
N ILE A 98 -3.28 10.03 -1.30
CA ILE A 98 -2.21 10.99 -1.03
C ILE A 98 -1.37 10.47 0.12
N THR A 99 -0.06 10.44 -0.07
CA THR A 99 0.92 10.08 0.95
C THR A 99 1.99 11.17 1.06
N PRO A 100 2.78 11.21 2.14
CA PRO A 100 3.94 12.10 2.18
C PRO A 100 4.94 11.88 1.03
N LEU A 101 5.02 10.66 0.48
CA LEU A 101 5.94 10.34 -0.62
C LEU A 101 5.39 10.72 -2.00
N GLY A 102 4.09 10.98 -2.11
CA GLY A 102 3.45 11.34 -3.36
C GLY A 102 2.05 10.75 -3.52
N ARG A 103 1.52 10.87 -4.74
CA ARG A 103 0.20 10.35 -5.11
C ARG A 103 0.30 8.89 -5.54
N CYS A 104 -0.58 8.06 -5.02
CA CYS A 104 -0.78 6.68 -5.44
C CYS A 104 -2.12 6.57 -6.18
N PRO A 105 -2.15 6.63 -7.53
CA PRO A 105 -3.37 6.58 -8.29
C PRO A 105 -4.06 5.22 -8.14
N VAL A 106 -5.40 5.23 -8.14
CA VAL A 106 -6.22 4.02 -8.10
C VAL A 106 -6.72 3.74 -9.52
N ASN A 107 -6.51 2.51 -9.98
CA ASN A 107 -7.03 2.04 -11.25
C ASN A 107 -8.56 1.84 -11.15
N ALA A 108 -9.32 2.85 -11.59
CA ALA A 108 -10.78 2.84 -11.48
C ALA A 108 -11.44 1.73 -12.34
N ASN A 109 -10.81 1.36 -13.46
CA ASN A 109 -11.31 0.26 -14.30
C ASN A 109 -11.17 -1.07 -13.56
N GLU A 110 -10.00 -1.34 -12.98
CA GLU A 110 -9.81 -2.55 -12.15
C GLU A 110 -10.70 -2.55 -10.91
N ALA A 111 -10.90 -1.40 -10.26
CA ALA A 111 -11.82 -1.29 -9.13
C ALA A 111 -13.26 -1.70 -9.50
N GLU A 112 -13.73 -1.27 -10.67
CA GLU A 112 -15.03 -1.68 -11.22
C GLU A 112 -15.08 -3.17 -11.61
N GLU A 113 -14.00 -3.70 -12.21
CA GLU A 113 -13.90 -5.13 -12.50
C GLU A 113 -13.95 -5.98 -11.23
N ILE A 114 -13.20 -5.61 -10.19
CA ILE A 114 -13.22 -6.28 -8.89
C ILE A 114 -14.62 -6.19 -8.27
N ARG A 115 -15.30 -5.02 -8.35
CA ARG A 115 -16.68 -4.88 -7.85
C ARG A 115 -17.61 -5.90 -8.49
N ASN A 116 -17.50 -6.09 -9.80
CA ASN A 116 -18.35 -7.02 -10.55
C ASN A 116 -18.04 -8.50 -10.21
N LEU A 117 -16.80 -8.81 -9.85
CA LEU A 117 -16.36 -10.16 -9.45
C LEU A 117 -16.72 -10.50 -7.99
N VAL A 118 -16.62 -9.53 -7.09
CA VAL A 118 -16.81 -9.73 -5.65
C VAL A 118 -18.26 -9.45 -5.27
N ARG A 119 -19.07 -10.52 -5.21
CA ARG A 119 -20.49 -10.44 -4.84
C ARG A 119 -20.69 -9.71 -3.51
N GLY A 120 -21.55 -8.70 -3.52
CA GLY A 120 -21.89 -7.92 -2.33
C GLY A 120 -20.89 -6.82 -1.98
N SER A 121 -19.82 -6.65 -2.77
CA SER A 121 -18.94 -5.50 -2.63
C SER A 121 -19.57 -4.22 -3.17
N LYS A 122 -19.07 -3.07 -2.69
CA LYS A 122 -19.48 -1.74 -3.16
C LYS A 122 -18.27 -0.85 -3.33
N LEU A 123 -18.35 0.06 -4.29
CA LEU A 123 -17.42 1.18 -4.36
C LEU A 123 -17.83 2.20 -3.31
N ASP A 124 -17.01 2.39 -2.27
CA ASP A 124 -17.35 3.25 -1.14
C ASP A 124 -16.11 3.97 -0.61
N GLU A 125 -15.87 5.17 -1.12
CA GLU A 125 -14.81 6.06 -0.65
C GLU A 125 -14.88 6.33 0.86
N LYS A 126 -16.09 6.44 1.42
CA LYS A 126 -16.30 6.86 2.82
C LYS A 126 -15.78 5.81 3.80
N ALA A 127 -15.94 4.53 3.44
CA ALA A 127 -15.43 3.41 4.23
C ALA A 127 -13.90 3.45 4.40
N HIS A 128 -13.18 4.05 3.44
CA HIS A 128 -11.73 4.12 3.47
C HIS A 128 -11.18 5.39 4.14
N ARG A 129 -11.97 6.44 4.33
CA ARG A 129 -11.46 7.77 4.77
C ARG A 129 -10.74 7.79 6.11
N LYS A 130 -11.12 6.91 7.04
CA LYS A 130 -10.49 6.79 8.37
C LYS A 130 -9.75 5.46 8.55
N GLU A 131 -9.76 4.61 7.53
CA GLU A 131 -9.15 3.30 7.58
C GLU A 131 -7.65 3.42 7.26
N HIS A 132 -6.79 2.80 8.05
CA HIS A 132 -5.35 2.94 7.95
C HIS A 132 -4.65 1.71 7.38
N SER A 133 -5.31 0.55 7.38
CA SER A 133 -4.68 -0.72 7.01
C SER A 133 -4.00 -0.69 5.63
N VAL A 134 -4.66 -0.11 4.63
CA VAL A 134 -4.12 0.09 3.27
C VAL A 134 -3.11 1.23 3.22
N GLU A 135 -3.36 2.34 3.90
CA GLU A 135 -2.51 3.54 3.88
C GLU A 135 -1.06 3.23 4.27
N VAL A 136 -0.88 2.47 5.35
CA VAL A 136 0.42 2.11 5.92
C VAL A 136 1.28 1.30 4.92
N GLN A 137 0.62 0.52 4.06
CA GLN A 137 1.26 -0.34 3.07
C GLN A 137 1.64 0.39 1.77
N LEU A 138 0.90 1.43 1.39
CA LEU A 138 1.18 2.21 0.18
C LEU A 138 2.59 2.82 0.19
N LEU A 139 3.07 3.20 1.37
CA LEU A 139 4.38 3.82 1.56
C LEU A 139 5.54 2.85 1.30
N PHE A 140 5.40 1.59 1.74
CA PHE A 140 6.37 0.55 1.42
C PHE A 140 6.37 0.24 -0.07
N LEU A 141 5.19 0.11 -0.70
CA LEU A 141 5.09 -0.10 -2.14
C LEU A 141 5.73 1.05 -2.93
N HIS A 142 5.45 2.30 -2.54
CA HIS A 142 6.01 3.48 -3.16
C HIS A 142 7.54 3.48 -3.10
N THR A 143 8.10 3.25 -1.91
CA THR A 143 9.55 3.25 -1.72
C THR A 143 10.22 2.06 -2.43
N CYS A 144 9.64 0.85 -2.34
CA CYS A 144 10.27 -0.35 -2.88
C CYS A 144 10.16 -0.50 -4.40
N LEU A 145 9.08 -0.03 -5.01
CA LEU A 145 8.72 -0.40 -6.39
C LEU A 145 8.57 0.80 -7.30
N MET A 146 8.18 1.96 -6.78
CA MET A 146 8.02 3.18 -7.59
C MET A 146 9.28 4.06 -7.60
N GLU A 147 10.05 4.10 -6.52
CA GLU A 147 11.31 4.87 -6.46
C GLU A 147 12.57 4.06 -6.82
N ILE A 148 12.53 2.72 -6.77
CA ILE A 148 13.67 1.85 -7.14
C ILE A 148 13.74 1.55 -8.63
N LEU A 149 12.61 1.61 -9.34
CA LEU A 149 12.64 1.67 -10.79
C LEU A 149 13.19 3.07 -11.15
N PRO A 150 14.31 3.18 -11.87
CA PRO A 150 14.77 4.48 -12.33
C PRO A 150 13.59 5.06 -13.09
N SER A 151 13.18 6.27 -12.69
CA SER A 151 12.12 7.01 -13.38
C SER A 151 12.51 7.16 -14.84
N CYS A 152 12.13 6.20 -15.68
CA CYS A 152 12.00 6.39 -17.11
C CYS A 152 10.79 7.30 -17.26
N GLN A 153 11.03 8.59 -17.06
CA GLN A 153 10.18 9.61 -17.62
C GLN A 153 10.27 9.44 -19.14
N SER A 154 9.22 8.87 -19.72
CA SER A 154 8.92 8.98 -21.15
C SER A 154 8.03 10.19 -21.38
#